data_AF-A0A0C2WU59-F1
#
_entry.id   AF-A0A0C2WU59-F1
#
_cell.length_a   1.000
_cell.length_b   1.000
_cell.length_c   1.000
_cell.angle_alpha   90.00
_cell.angle_beta   90.00
_cell.angle_gamma   90.00
#
_symmetry.space_group_name_H-M   'P 1'
#
loop_
_entity.id
_entity.type
_entity.pdbx_description
1 polymer ?
#
loop_
_entity_poly.entity_id
_entity_poly.type
_entity_poly.pdbx_seq_one_letter_code
_entity_poly.pdbx_strand_id
1 'polypeptide(L)'
;METPTFAVLLLVASLLYVPSIWRTFLHNRKLRSIPAVGPSGTLTSYIGAIRLFFHSQEMVQEGYNKFHGSLFKIPTLTSWTIVATGGKLIDEIRRSPDDVLSASEAIREMLYTELTIGPEHMDDPFHVEVIKRPLTKNIGARLADVQDEIMMAFKDFIPATESEWTRITAYPTIMDIVVILIGWN
;
A
#
# COMPACT_ATOMS: atom_id res chain seq x y z
N MET A 1 -18.72 -26.10 -33.30
CA MET A 1 -17.53 -25.89 -32.46
C MET A 1 -16.90 -27.24 -32.22
N GLU A 2 -15.82 -27.52 -32.94
CA GLU A 2 -15.18 -28.84 -33.04
C GLU A 2 -14.57 -29.24 -31.68
N THR A 3 -14.96 -30.39 -31.12
CA THR A 3 -14.37 -31.00 -29.91
C THR A 3 -12.83 -30.95 -29.80
N PRO A 4 -12.01 -31.07 -30.88
CA PRO A 4 -10.57 -30.90 -30.79
C PRO A 4 -10.12 -29.48 -30.38
N THR A 5 -10.84 -28.43 -30.74
CA THR A 5 -10.48 -27.05 -30.36
C THR A 5 -10.64 -26.82 -28.86
N PHE A 6 -11.69 -27.39 -28.25
CA PHE A 6 -11.90 -27.33 -26.80
C PHE A 6 -10.83 -28.11 -26.02
N ALA A 7 -10.45 -29.29 -26.51
CA ALA A 7 -9.38 -30.09 -25.90
C ALA A 7 -8.01 -29.39 -25.96
N VAL A 8 -7.69 -28.75 -27.09
CA VAL A 8 -6.47 -27.96 -27.25
C VAL A 8 -6.48 -26.74 -26.31
N LEU A 9 -7.60 -26.03 -26.20
CA LEU A 9 -7.73 -24.89 -25.27
C LEU A 9 -7.56 -25.32 -23.81
N LEU A 10 -8.13 -26.45 -23.39
CA LEU A 10 -7.95 -26.99 -22.04
C LEU A 10 -6.50 -27.42 -21.77
N LEU A 11 -5.83 -28.04 -22.75
CA LEU A 11 -4.42 -28.41 -22.62
C LEU A 11 -3.54 -27.18 -22.48
N VAL A 12 -3.72 -26.17 -23.33
CA VAL A 12 -2.97 -24.91 -23.25
C VAL A 12 -3.22 -24.20 -21.92
N ALA A 13 -4.49 -24.10 -21.49
CA ALA A 13 -4.82 -23.54 -20.18
C ALA A 13 -4.15 -24.33 -19.05
N SER A 14 -4.19 -25.67 -19.08
CA SER A 14 -3.54 -26.49 -18.06
C SER A 14 -2.03 -26.26 -18.02
N LEU A 15 -1.37 -26.14 -19.17
CA LEU A 15 0.07 -25.93 -19.26
C LEU A 15 0.51 -24.57 -18.70
N LEU A 16 -0.34 -23.55 -18.82
CA LEU A 16 -0.10 -22.22 -18.28
C LEU A 16 -0.44 -22.12 -16.78
N TYR A 17 -1.59 -22.66 -16.37
CA TYR A 17 -2.10 -22.49 -15.01
C TYR A 17 -1.57 -23.52 -14.01
N VAL A 18 -1.30 -24.77 -14.42
CA VAL A 18 -0.82 -25.81 -13.49
C VAL A 18 0.53 -25.44 -12.84
N PRO A 19 1.54 -24.94 -13.57
CA PRO A 19 2.80 -24.50 -12.94
C PRO A 19 2.60 -23.32 -11.99
N SER A 20 1.72 -22.38 -12.34
CA SER A 20 1.39 -21.23 -11.49
C SER A 20 0.70 -21.67 -10.21
N ILE A 21 -0.33 -22.51 -10.32
CA ILE A 21 -1.05 -23.10 -9.17
C ILE A 21 -0.09 -23.92 -8.30
N TRP A 22 0.81 -24.71 -8.90
CA TRP A 22 1.81 -25.49 -8.19
C TRP A 22 2.80 -24.62 -7.41
N ARG A 23 3.31 -23.54 -8.03
CA ARG A 23 4.18 -22.56 -7.36
C ARG A 23 3.47 -21.90 -6.18
N THR A 24 2.25 -21.42 -6.38
CA THR A 24 1.44 -20.81 -5.31
C THR A 24 1.14 -21.81 -4.20
N PHE A 25 0.85 -23.07 -4.54
CA PHE A 25 0.65 -24.13 -3.57
C PHE A 25 1.90 -24.40 -2.72
N LEU A 26 3.07 -24.52 -3.36
CA LEU A 26 4.34 -24.71 -2.66
C LEU A 26 4.72 -23.51 -1.78
N HIS A 27 4.51 -22.29 -2.28
CA HIS A 27 4.75 -21.06 -1.50
C HIS A 27 3.83 -21.01 -0.26
N ASN A 28 2.54 -21.31 -0.44
CA ASN A 28 1.58 -21.37 0.65
C ASN A 28 1.92 -22.44 1.70
N ARG A 29 2.59 -23.54 1.32
CA ARG A 29 3.06 -24.56 2.28
C ARG A 29 4.13 -24.02 3.22
N LYS A 30 5.05 -23.17 2.75
CA LYS A 30 6.09 -22.56 3.60
C LYS A 30 5.50 -21.65 4.67
N LEU A 31 4.35 -21.03 4.37
CA LEU A 31 3.65 -20.10 5.25
C LEU A 31 2.62 -20.79 6.17
N ARG A 32 2.51 -22.13 6.18
CA ARG A 32 1.52 -22.84 7.00
C ARG A 32 1.75 -22.73 8.51
N SER A 33 3.00 -22.49 8.93
CA SER A 33 3.35 -22.31 10.33
C SER A 33 2.88 -20.96 10.90
N ILE A 34 2.61 -19.98 10.03
CA ILE A 34 2.16 -18.64 10.45
C ILE A 34 0.63 -18.65 10.55
N PRO A 35 0.07 -18.23 11.70
CA PRO A 35 -1.38 -18.19 11.88
C PRO A 35 -2.02 -17.17 10.93
N ALA A 36 -3.16 -17.54 10.35
CA ALA A 36 -3.89 -16.69 9.40
C ALA A 36 -5.09 -16.02 10.07
N VAL A 37 -5.39 -14.79 9.66
CA VAL A 37 -6.65 -14.11 9.99
C VAL A 37 -7.68 -14.41 8.90
N GLY A 38 -8.77 -15.06 9.28
CA GLY A 38 -9.80 -15.53 8.36
C GLY A 38 -9.47 -16.86 7.69
N PRO A 39 -10.20 -17.24 6.63
CA PRO A 39 -10.04 -18.53 5.99
C PRO A 39 -8.66 -18.70 5.33
N SER A 40 -8.03 -19.87 5.54
CA SER A 40 -6.64 -20.13 5.14
C SER A 40 -6.44 -21.21 4.08
N GLY A 41 -7.53 -21.75 3.54
CA GLY A 41 -7.49 -22.72 2.43
C GLY A 41 -7.14 -22.05 1.11
N THR A 42 -6.65 -22.80 0.14
CA THR A 42 -6.22 -22.29 -1.17
C THR A 42 -7.32 -21.59 -1.97
N LEU A 43 -8.58 -21.99 -1.80
CA LEU A 43 -9.74 -21.33 -2.42
C LEU A 43 -10.46 -20.40 -1.45
N THR A 44 -10.49 -20.75 -0.16
CA THR A 44 -11.20 -19.95 0.85
C THR A 44 -10.43 -18.68 1.20
N SER A 45 -9.12 -18.61 0.95
CA SER A 45 -8.31 -17.39 1.13
C SER A 45 -8.83 -16.22 0.29
N TYR A 46 -9.43 -16.47 -0.88
CA TYR A 46 -10.05 -15.41 -1.70
C TYR A 46 -11.25 -14.76 -1.01
N ILE A 47 -12.01 -15.52 -0.20
CA ILE A 47 -13.09 -14.96 0.63
C ILE A 47 -12.47 -14.02 1.68
N GLY A 48 -11.35 -14.43 2.27
CA GLY A 48 -10.57 -13.58 3.17
C GLY A 48 -10.03 -12.33 2.49
N ALA A 49 -9.56 -12.43 1.26
CA ALA A 49 -9.05 -11.30 0.48
C ALA A 49 -10.15 -10.28 0.11
N ILE A 50 -11.34 -10.77 -0.24
CA ILE A 50 -12.51 -9.90 -0.45
C ILE A 50 -12.91 -9.22 0.86
N ARG A 51 -12.89 -9.96 1.97
CA ARG A 51 -13.13 -9.36 3.30
C ARG A 51 -12.09 -8.29 3.62
N LEU A 52 -10.81 -8.52 3.31
CA LEU A 52 -9.73 -7.55 3.50
C LEU A 52 -10.02 -6.28 2.70
N PHE A 53 -10.47 -6.39 1.45
CA PHE A 53 -10.77 -5.24 0.60
C PHE A 53 -11.82 -4.31 1.21
N PHE A 54 -12.87 -4.85 1.84
CA PHE A 54 -13.95 -4.06 2.43
C PHE A 54 -13.78 -3.74 3.93
N HIS A 55 -13.09 -4.59 4.69
CA HIS A 55 -13.01 -4.53 6.16
C HIS A 55 -11.57 -4.70 6.65
N SER A 56 -10.62 -4.03 5.99
CA SER A 56 -9.18 -4.18 6.27
C SER A 56 -8.81 -3.83 7.71
N GLN A 57 -9.30 -2.70 8.22
CA GLN A 57 -9.02 -2.24 9.57
C GLN A 57 -9.46 -3.26 10.62
N GLU A 58 -10.66 -3.83 10.46
CA GLU A 58 -11.18 -4.86 11.36
C GLU A 58 -10.34 -6.13 11.31
N MET A 59 -9.95 -6.58 10.11
CA MET A 59 -9.12 -7.77 9.96
C MET A 59 -7.73 -7.61 10.55
N VAL A 60 -7.08 -6.46 10.34
CA VAL A 60 -5.78 -6.16 10.94
C VAL A 60 -5.89 -6.09 12.45
N GLN A 61 -6.93 -5.43 12.98
CA GLN A 61 -7.16 -5.36 14.42
C GLN A 61 -7.48 -6.74 15.03
N GLU A 62 -8.25 -7.57 14.33
CA GLU A 62 -8.54 -8.96 14.72
C GLU A 62 -7.23 -9.76 14.83
N GLY A 63 -6.35 -9.64 13.82
CA GLY A 63 -5.03 -10.28 13.82
C GLY A 63 -4.14 -9.78 14.95
N TYR A 64 -4.08 -8.47 15.15
CA TYR A 64 -3.33 -7.86 16.24
C TYR A 64 -3.81 -8.37 17.61
N ASN A 65 -5.12 -8.36 17.86
CA ASN A 65 -5.69 -8.81 19.14
C ASN A 65 -5.41 -10.30 19.39
N LYS A 66 -5.43 -11.14 18.35
CA LYS A 66 -5.22 -12.59 18.47
C LYS A 66 -3.76 -13.01 18.57
N PHE A 67 -2.87 -12.30 17.88
CA PHE A 67 -1.47 -12.71 17.67
C PHE A 67 -0.46 -11.64 18.11
N HIS A 68 -0.86 -10.76 19.03
CA HIS A 68 0.00 -9.71 19.57
C HIS A 68 1.33 -10.28 20.09
N GLY A 69 2.44 -9.62 19.75
CA GLY A 69 3.79 -10.06 20.09
C GLY A 69 4.37 -11.12 19.16
N SER A 70 3.63 -11.56 18.12
CA SER A 70 4.03 -12.59 17.16
C SER A 70 3.81 -12.15 15.71
N LEU A 71 3.91 -13.11 14.79
CA LEU A 71 3.57 -12.99 13.38
C LEU A 71 2.16 -13.52 13.13
N PHE A 72 1.44 -12.88 12.23
CA PHE A 72 0.25 -13.45 11.60
C PHE A 72 0.23 -13.08 10.12
N LYS A 73 -0.62 -13.74 9.35
CA LYS A 73 -0.79 -13.45 7.92
C LYS A 73 -2.22 -13.13 7.55
N ILE A 74 -2.38 -12.25 6.57
CA ILE A 74 -3.66 -11.85 5.98
C ILE A 74 -3.64 -12.23 4.50
N PRO A 75 -4.71 -12.83 3.96
CA PRO A 75 -4.79 -13.11 2.53
C PRO A 75 -5.04 -11.84 1.72
N THR A 76 -4.25 -11.60 0.67
CA THR A 76 -4.53 -10.61 -0.37
C THR A 76 -5.07 -11.29 -1.62
N LEU A 77 -5.39 -10.51 -2.67
CA LEU A 77 -5.88 -11.06 -3.93
C LEU A 77 -4.83 -11.89 -4.69
N THR A 78 -3.55 -11.65 -4.42
CA THR A 78 -2.42 -12.25 -5.13
C THR A 78 -1.54 -13.12 -4.24
N SER A 79 -1.42 -12.77 -2.96
CA SER A 79 -0.39 -13.31 -2.06
C SER A 79 -0.86 -13.33 -0.59
N TRP A 80 0.08 -13.55 0.33
CA TRP A 80 -0.14 -13.44 1.78
C TRP A 80 0.71 -12.30 2.32
N THR A 81 0.07 -11.33 2.97
CA THR A 81 0.79 -10.29 3.73
C THR A 81 1.08 -10.80 5.13
N ILE A 82 2.35 -10.80 5.53
CA ILE A 82 2.77 -11.17 6.88
C ILE A 82 2.89 -9.89 7.71
N VAL A 83 2.25 -9.86 8.87
CA VAL A 83 2.25 -8.75 9.81
C VAL A 83 3.03 -9.17 11.05
N ALA A 84 4.04 -8.37 11.40
CA ALA A 84 4.81 -8.53 12.62
C ALA A 84 4.36 -7.52 13.69
N THR A 85 4.04 -8.03 14.88
CA THR A 85 3.59 -7.19 16.01
C THR A 85 4.54 -7.22 17.21
N GLY A 86 5.49 -8.16 17.25
CA GLY A 86 6.49 -8.24 18.31
C GLY A 86 7.66 -7.27 18.08
N GLY A 87 8.04 -6.51 19.11
CA GLY A 87 9.13 -5.53 19.02
C GLY A 87 10.45 -6.09 18.48
N LYS A 88 10.81 -7.31 18.88
CA LYS A 88 12.02 -8.00 18.34
C LYS A 88 11.92 -8.29 16.84
N LEU A 89 10.75 -8.74 16.37
CA LEU A 89 10.51 -9.02 14.95
C LEU A 89 10.52 -7.73 14.13
N ILE A 90 9.95 -6.66 14.68
CA ILE A 90 9.97 -5.33 14.05
C ILE A 90 11.41 -4.82 13.94
N ASP A 91 12.22 -4.97 14.98
CA ASP A 91 13.64 -4.61 14.95
C ASP A 91 14.45 -5.46 13.97
N GLU A 92 14.12 -6.74 13.82
CA GLU A 92 14.73 -7.62 12.81
C GLU A 92 14.39 -7.14 11.41
N ILE A 93 13.10 -6.94 11.10
CA ILE A 93 12.65 -6.40 9.80
C ILE A 93 13.35 -5.07 9.49
N ARG A 94 13.44 -4.16 10.46
CA ARG A 94 14.07 -2.84 10.30
C ARG A 94 15.57 -2.92 10.01
N ARG A 95 16.26 -3.96 10.51
CA ARG A 95 17.71 -4.14 10.34
C ARG A 95 18.06 -5.08 9.19
N SER A 96 17.08 -5.76 8.62
CA SER A 96 17.29 -6.65 7.48
C SER A 96 17.82 -5.87 6.29
N PRO A 97 18.81 -6.41 5.57
CA PRO A 97 19.28 -5.82 4.34
C PRO A 97 18.24 -5.99 3.21
N ASP A 98 18.28 -5.10 2.22
CA ASP A 98 17.29 -5.04 1.13
C ASP A 98 17.27 -6.30 0.25
N ASP A 99 18.36 -7.06 0.18
CA ASP A 99 18.44 -8.34 -0.54
C ASP A 99 17.64 -9.46 0.16
N VAL A 100 17.35 -9.30 1.45
CA VAL A 100 16.52 -10.23 2.24
C VAL A 100 15.07 -9.73 2.34
N LEU A 101 14.87 -8.44 2.66
CA LEU A 101 13.57 -7.79 2.74
C LEU A 101 13.59 -6.43 2.03
N SER A 102 13.09 -6.39 0.79
CA SER A 102 13.03 -5.17 0.00
C SER A 102 11.72 -4.40 0.21
N ALA A 103 11.83 -3.16 0.67
CA ALA A 103 10.69 -2.25 0.75
C ALA A 103 10.22 -1.78 -0.64
N SER A 104 11.12 -1.62 -1.61
CA SER A 104 10.76 -1.17 -2.96
C SER A 104 9.92 -2.21 -3.70
N GLU A 105 10.29 -3.49 -3.61
CA GLU A 105 9.51 -4.59 -4.19
C GLU A 105 8.14 -4.70 -3.53
N ALA A 106 8.07 -4.54 -2.20
CA ALA A 106 6.82 -4.56 -1.46
C ALA A 106 5.88 -3.41 -1.89
N ILE A 107 6.42 -2.20 -2.11
CA ILE A 107 5.65 -1.06 -2.62
C ILE A 107 5.21 -1.30 -4.07
N ARG A 108 6.08 -1.85 -4.92
CA ARG A 108 5.78 -2.23 -6.30
C ARG A 108 4.59 -3.20 -6.36
N GLU A 109 4.58 -4.24 -5.53
CA GLU A 109 3.46 -5.20 -5.42
C GLU A 109 2.19 -4.56 -4.83
N MET A 110 2.33 -3.78 -3.75
CA MET A 110 1.19 -3.20 -3.03
C MET A 110 0.43 -2.15 -3.86
N LEU A 111 1.16 -1.26 -4.54
CA LEU A 111 0.58 -0.17 -5.33
C LEU A 111 0.39 -0.53 -6.79
N TYR A 112 0.82 -1.73 -7.21
CA TYR A 112 0.89 -2.12 -8.62
C TYR A 112 1.51 -0.99 -9.45
N THR A 113 2.71 -0.53 -9.08
CA THR A 113 3.27 0.73 -9.58
C THR A 113 3.41 0.76 -11.10
N GLU A 114 3.66 -0.39 -11.72
CA GLU A 114 3.67 -0.56 -13.19
C GLU A 114 2.36 -0.12 -13.86
N LEU A 115 1.22 -0.28 -13.17
CA LEU A 115 -0.11 0.04 -13.67
C LEU A 115 -0.59 1.42 -13.19
N THR A 116 -0.09 1.93 -12.07
CA THR A 116 -0.64 3.12 -11.42
C THR A 116 0.22 4.37 -11.58
N ILE A 117 1.54 4.26 -11.48
CA ILE A 117 2.47 5.41 -11.39
C ILE A 117 3.58 5.35 -12.47
N GLY A 118 3.84 4.17 -13.04
CA GLY A 118 4.91 3.91 -14.00
C GLY A 118 6.10 3.18 -13.37
N PRO A 119 6.79 2.29 -14.13
CA PRO A 119 7.92 1.52 -13.62
C PRO A 119 9.14 2.37 -13.25
N GLU A 120 9.30 3.54 -13.88
CA GLU A 120 10.49 4.40 -13.75
C GLU A 120 10.72 4.87 -12.31
N HIS A 121 9.64 5.05 -11.55
CA HIS A 121 9.69 5.52 -10.16
C HIS A 121 10.32 4.51 -9.19
N MET A 122 10.31 3.22 -9.52
CA MET A 122 10.89 2.16 -8.70
C MET A 122 12.29 1.78 -9.17
N ASP A 123 12.56 1.88 -10.47
CA ASP A 123 13.84 1.49 -11.07
C ASP A 123 14.92 2.57 -10.90
N ASP A 124 14.52 3.85 -10.92
CA ASP A 124 15.36 4.99 -10.53
C ASP A 124 14.62 5.82 -9.48
N PRO A 125 14.82 5.57 -8.18
CA PRO A 125 14.13 6.25 -7.09
C PRO A 125 14.67 7.67 -6.86
N PHE A 126 14.68 8.52 -7.90
CA PHE A 126 15.16 9.90 -7.87
C PHE A 126 14.55 10.71 -6.72
N HIS A 127 13.28 10.43 -6.40
CA HIS A 127 12.52 11.08 -5.33
C HIS A 127 13.21 10.93 -3.97
N VAL A 128 13.88 9.80 -3.70
CA VAL A 128 14.63 9.59 -2.45
C VAL A 128 15.79 10.57 -2.33
N GLU A 129 16.57 10.75 -3.40
CA GLU A 129 17.69 11.69 -3.41
C GLU A 129 17.23 13.15 -3.38
N VAL A 130 16.12 13.47 -4.05
CA VAL A 130 15.48 14.79 -3.98
C VAL A 130 15.03 15.11 -2.56
N ILE A 131 14.37 14.17 -1.89
CA ILE A 131 13.92 14.35 -0.50
C ILE A 131 15.13 14.57 0.41
N LYS A 132 16.13 13.69 0.35
CA LYS A 132 17.30 13.73 1.24
C LYS A 132 18.19 14.96 1.05
N ARG A 133 18.30 15.48 -0.17
CA ARG A 133 19.26 16.55 -0.48
C ARG A 133 18.56 17.89 -0.72
N PRO A 134 18.02 18.21 -1.92
CA PRO A 134 17.50 19.54 -2.19
C PRO A 134 16.31 19.90 -1.30
N LEU A 135 15.36 18.98 -1.07
CA LEU A 135 14.20 19.30 -0.24
C LEU A 135 14.61 19.54 1.22
N THR A 136 15.31 18.58 1.84
CA THR A 136 15.73 18.70 3.25
C THR A 136 16.63 19.93 3.48
N LYS A 137 17.54 20.26 2.56
CA LYS A 137 18.42 21.43 2.69
C LYS A 137 17.68 22.76 2.54
N ASN A 138 16.67 22.81 1.67
CA ASN A 138 15.97 24.05 1.34
C ASN A 138 14.65 24.24 2.12
N ILE A 139 14.25 23.29 2.98
CA ILE A 139 12.96 23.37 3.68
C ILE A 139 12.82 24.66 4.50
N GLY A 140 13.89 25.10 5.17
CA GLY A 140 13.88 26.35 5.92
C GLY A 140 13.81 27.59 5.03
N ALA A 141 14.46 27.56 3.88
CA ALA A 141 14.44 28.67 2.91
C ALA A 141 13.08 28.82 2.22
N ARG A 142 12.40 27.69 1.97
CA ARG A 142 11.07 27.66 1.32
C ARG A 142 9.90 27.80 2.30
N LEU A 143 10.15 27.68 3.61
CA LEU A 143 9.09 27.74 4.61
C LEU A 143 8.36 29.09 4.60
N ALA A 144 9.08 30.19 4.36
CA ALA A 144 8.47 31.51 4.26
C ALA A 144 7.51 31.59 3.07
N ASP A 145 7.95 31.15 1.89
CA ASP A 145 7.13 31.09 0.68
C ASP A 145 5.85 30.27 0.91
N VAL A 146 5.97 29.07 1.52
CA VAL A 146 4.82 28.21 1.84
C VAL A 146 3.89 28.86 2.86
N GLN A 147 4.41 29.58 3.85
CA GLN A 147 3.57 30.32 4.81
C GLN A 147 2.76 31.42 4.13
N ASP A 148 3.38 32.15 3.20
CA ASP A 148 2.70 33.20 2.43
C ASP A 148 1.57 32.62 1.57
N GLU A 149 1.81 31.48 0.91
CA GLU A 149 0.78 30.77 0.15
C GLU A 149 -0.35 30.24 1.04
N ILE A 150 -0.05 29.69 2.22
CA ILE A 150 -1.06 29.27 3.20
C ILE A 150 -1.92 30.47 3.62
N MET A 151 -1.31 31.60 3.94
CA MET A 151 -2.05 32.81 4.34
C MET A 151 -2.95 33.33 3.22
N MET A 152 -2.50 33.25 1.97
CA MET A 152 -3.29 33.63 0.80
C MET A 152 -4.47 32.67 0.60
N ALA A 153 -4.21 31.36 0.56
CA ALA A 153 -5.24 30.35 0.39
C ALA A 153 -6.27 30.40 1.52
N PHE A 154 -5.86 30.66 2.77
CA PHE A 154 -6.81 30.84 3.87
C PHE A 154 -7.75 32.03 3.64
N LYS A 155 -7.27 33.15 3.08
CA LYS A 155 -8.15 34.29 2.73
C LYS A 155 -9.15 33.95 1.63
N ASP A 156 -8.75 33.12 0.68
CA ASP A 156 -9.59 32.76 -0.47
C ASP A 156 -10.64 31.69 -0.11
N PHE A 157 -10.26 30.69 0.69
CA PHE A 157 -11.11 29.54 1.00
C PHE A 157 -11.82 29.62 2.36
N ILE A 158 -11.40 30.52 3.25
CA ILE A 158 -12.06 30.76 4.54
C ILE A 158 -12.56 32.20 4.58
N PRO A 159 -13.82 32.45 4.18
CA PRO A 159 -14.43 33.79 4.19
C PRO A 159 -14.89 34.16 5.61
N ALA A 160 -14.00 34.02 6.59
CA ALA A 160 -14.25 34.45 7.96
C ALA A 160 -14.17 35.97 8.03
N THR A 161 -15.17 36.59 8.64
CA THR A 161 -15.13 38.01 8.99
C THR A 161 -14.72 38.16 10.46
N GLU A 162 -14.19 39.33 10.85
CA GLU A 162 -13.79 39.58 12.25
C GLU A 162 -14.98 39.50 13.24
N SER A 163 -16.21 39.59 12.74
CA SER A 163 -17.42 39.76 13.54
C SER A 163 -18.35 38.55 13.59
N GLU A 164 -18.20 37.57 12.69
CA GLU A 164 -19.15 36.44 12.59
C GLU A 164 -18.47 35.09 12.36
N TRP A 165 -19.02 34.04 12.98
CA TRP A 165 -18.59 32.66 12.77
C TRP A 165 -19.08 32.12 11.43
N THR A 166 -18.15 31.78 10.55
CA THR A 166 -18.47 31.16 9.25
C THR A 166 -18.37 29.63 9.36
N ARG A 167 -19.39 28.93 8.88
CA ARG A 167 -19.37 27.47 8.73
C ARG A 167 -18.66 27.09 7.42
N ILE A 168 -17.68 26.19 7.52
CA ILE A 168 -16.97 25.61 6.39
C ILE A 168 -16.96 24.08 6.52
N THR A 169 -16.83 23.39 5.39
CA THR A 169 -16.62 21.94 5.36
C THR A 169 -15.12 21.68 5.37
N ALA A 170 -14.56 21.31 6.52
CA ALA A 170 -13.10 21.31 6.72
C ALA A 170 -12.31 20.48 5.68
N TYR A 171 -12.74 19.26 5.38
CA TYR A 171 -11.99 18.37 4.46
C TYR A 171 -11.80 18.94 3.05
N PRO A 172 -12.85 19.29 2.28
CA PRO A 172 -12.67 19.87 0.95
C PRO A 172 -11.91 21.20 1.00
N THR A 173 -12.22 22.08 1.97
CA THR A 173 -11.52 23.36 2.12
C THR A 173 -10.01 23.18 2.35
N ILE A 174 -9.62 22.25 3.23
CA ILE A 174 -8.20 21.96 3.48
C ILE A 174 -7.54 21.35 2.24
N MET A 175 -8.24 20.47 1.51
CA MET A 175 -7.69 19.91 0.28
C MET A 175 -7.48 20.97 -0.80
N ASP A 176 -8.41 21.92 -0.96
CA ASP A 176 -8.26 23.04 -1.91
C ASP A 176 -7.06 23.92 -1.54
N ILE A 177 -6.87 24.19 -0.24
CA ILE A 177 -5.70 24.90 0.27
C ILE A 177 -4.41 24.13 -0.06
N VAL A 178 -4.34 22.82 0.27
CA VAL A 178 -3.15 21.99 0.05
C VAL A 178 -2.79 21.88 -1.43
N VAL A 179 -3.78 21.77 -2.33
CA VAL A 179 -3.55 21.68 -3.78
C VAL A 179 -2.87 22.94 -4.32
N ILE A 180 -3.25 24.12 -3.82
CA ILE A 180 -2.66 25.39 -4.26
C ILE A 180 -1.20 25.53 -3.83
N LEU A 181 -0.84 25.01 -2.64
CA LEU A 181 0.55 24.97 -2.17
C LEU A 181 1.48 24.15 -3.07
N ILE A 182 0.92 23.30 -3.93
CA ILE A 182 1.66 22.42 -4.84
C ILE A 182 1.71 23.02 -6.26
N GLY A 183 0.79 23.91 -6.60
CA GLY A 183 0.52 24.34 -7.98
C GLY A 183 1.14 25.68 -8.42
N TRP A 184 1.78 26.43 -7.54
CA TRP A 184 2.31 27.77 -7.83
C TRP A 184 3.85 27.80 -7.71
N ASN A 185 4.55 27.16 -8.63
CA ASN A 185 5.99 27.38 -8.83
C ASN A 185 6.37 27.29 -10.31
#